data_AF-A0A2G5L0K0-F1
#
_entry.id   AF-A0A2G5L0K0-F1
#
_cell.length_a   1.000
_cell.length_b   1.000
_cell.length_c   1.000
_cell.angle_alpha   90.00
_cell.angle_beta   90.00
_cell.angle_gamma   90.00
#
_symmetry.space_group_name_H-M   'P 1'
#
loop_
_entity.id
_entity.type
_entity.pdbx_description
1 polymer ?
#
loop_
_entity_poly.entity_id
_entity_poly.type
_entity_poly.pdbx_seq_one_letter_code
_entity_poly.pdbx_strand_id
1 'polypeptide(L)'
;MEVTQQQVQDEFEHFDSNAFLWKAKGLMADKRLLQRTARHAIFEIEPFAFELGNQYVGDISNLLIDDITDYNPTEDKLYFHWLDPNSRKIIFRRYQLSSDTSYDTIFEYHQDYFKSTTHYCGTAGTKLISIDYLVFSQGQPDYYLEGLEYGVTQKKYHLEAGVLTGFTEYRDNADAEPFAYTFHYLPGSSVLERITYTRKSEDRIRLAYERLGPDFSMEQTLEAIEEHFVEDITRQIQEKVRISEDKVYCLLLEYGMQHAFPPAVAIGLERERDTEYLTGAPDMKYFTEEDTLDIDLYSEILETLYLRVDQQRRFMEVPEDEWIEWSGTVEQLYLRVCKRLYHMDFSRAFEKTDDFIVYNCEIDTWTAEAMHEEMMAYKKSLNLK
;
A
#
# COMPACT_ATOMS: atom_id res chain seq x y z
N MET A 1 33.14 -10.43 -7.67
CA MET A 1 33.51 -9.15 -7.01
C MET A 1 32.41 -8.84 -6.02
N GLU A 2 32.72 -8.53 -4.76
CA GLU A 2 31.69 -8.23 -3.75
C GLU A 2 31.28 -6.76 -3.89
N VAL A 3 30.01 -6.50 -4.22
CA VAL A 3 29.43 -5.14 -4.26
C VAL A 3 28.94 -4.81 -2.86
N THR A 4 29.42 -3.73 -2.25
CA THR A 4 29.08 -3.36 -0.86
C THR A 4 28.13 -2.17 -0.80
N GLN A 5 27.44 -1.99 0.32
CA GLN A 5 26.59 -0.80 0.56
C GLN A 5 27.38 0.51 0.37
N GLN A 6 28.60 0.60 0.90
CA GLN A 6 29.46 1.78 0.72
C GLN A 6 29.75 2.07 -0.76
N GLN A 7 30.00 1.04 -1.57
CA GLN A 7 30.26 1.24 -3.00
C GLN A 7 29.02 1.78 -3.72
N VAL A 8 27.82 1.30 -3.37
CA VAL A 8 26.56 1.80 -3.94
C VAL A 8 26.32 3.25 -3.52
N GLN A 9 26.55 3.57 -2.25
CA GLN A 9 26.43 4.94 -1.73
C GLN A 9 27.41 5.89 -2.43
N ASP A 10 28.69 5.51 -2.53
CA ASP A 10 29.72 6.29 -3.22
C ASP A 10 29.34 6.53 -4.68
N GLU A 11 28.80 5.51 -5.36
CA GLU A 11 28.34 5.64 -6.74
C GLU A 11 27.15 6.59 -6.88
N PHE A 12 26.19 6.53 -5.96
CA PHE A 12 25.02 7.41 -5.94
C PHE A 12 25.45 8.88 -5.77
N GLU A 13 26.35 9.15 -4.82
CA GLU A 13 26.85 10.50 -4.51
C GLU A 13 27.68 11.11 -5.65
N HIS A 14 28.40 10.29 -6.41
CA HIS A 14 29.29 10.73 -7.50
C HIS A 14 28.72 10.45 -8.89
N PHE A 15 27.40 10.21 -8.99
CA PHE A 15 26.76 9.81 -10.23
C PHE A 15 26.83 10.87 -11.34
N ASP A 16 27.37 10.50 -12.50
CA ASP A 16 27.42 11.37 -13.68
C ASP A 16 26.12 11.29 -14.50
N SER A 17 25.23 12.23 -14.23
CA SER A 17 23.96 12.35 -14.95
C SER A 17 24.14 12.61 -16.45
N ASN A 18 25.18 13.31 -16.89
CA ASN A 18 25.38 13.59 -18.32
C ASN A 18 25.81 12.33 -19.07
N ALA A 19 26.70 11.53 -18.46
CA ALA A 19 27.11 10.24 -19.02
C ALA A 19 25.91 9.28 -19.14
N PHE A 20 25.04 9.25 -18.12
CA PHE A 20 23.81 8.46 -18.15
C PHE A 20 22.89 8.87 -19.30
N LEU A 21 22.56 10.16 -19.42
CA LEU A 21 21.67 10.67 -20.47
C LEU A 21 22.23 10.41 -21.87
N TRP A 22 23.54 10.53 -22.05
CA TRP A 22 24.20 10.20 -23.30
C TRP A 22 24.07 8.70 -23.64
N LYS A 23 24.27 7.82 -22.65
CA LYS A 23 24.09 6.36 -22.81
C LYS A 23 22.64 6.01 -23.13
N ALA A 24 21.67 6.58 -22.41
CA ALA A 24 20.24 6.37 -22.66
C ALA A 24 19.85 6.77 -24.09
N LYS A 25 20.30 7.95 -24.55
CA LYS A 25 20.08 8.41 -25.92
C LYS A 25 20.69 7.46 -26.97
N GLY A 26 21.88 6.93 -26.70
CA GLY A 26 22.52 5.94 -27.55
C GLY A 26 21.71 4.64 -27.65
N LEU A 27 21.22 4.13 -26.53
CA LEU A 27 20.41 2.91 -26.46
C LEU A 27 19.08 3.05 -27.20
N MET A 28 18.38 4.17 -27.02
CA MET A 28 17.13 4.44 -27.75
C MET A 28 17.32 4.52 -29.28
N ALA A 29 18.50 4.95 -29.73
CA ALA A 29 18.83 5.05 -31.15
C ALA A 29 19.39 3.74 -31.76
N ASP A 30 19.66 2.72 -30.95
CA ASP A 30 20.26 1.47 -31.41
C ASP A 30 19.22 0.57 -32.09
N LYS A 31 19.26 0.56 -33.43
CA LYS A 31 18.36 -0.23 -34.28
C LYS A 31 18.51 -1.76 -34.12
N ARG A 32 19.52 -2.24 -33.39
CA ARG A 32 19.69 -3.67 -33.10
C ARG A 32 18.80 -4.13 -31.95
N LEU A 33 18.35 -3.21 -31.11
CA LEU A 33 17.47 -3.50 -29.98
C LEU A 33 16.02 -3.59 -30.45
N LEU A 34 15.27 -4.49 -29.84
CA LEU A 34 13.85 -4.66 -30.06
C LEU A 34 13.07 -3.80 -29.07
N GLN A 35 12.25 -2.87 -29.56
CA GLN A 35 11.38 -2.09 -28.70
C GLN A 35 10.05 -2.81 -28.45
N ARG A 36 9.57 -2.82 -27.20
CA ARG A 36 8.25 -3.29 -26.77
C ARG A 36 7.60 -2.29 -25.84
N THR A 37 6.28 -2.22 -25.88
CA THR A 37 5.48 -1.33 -25.04
C THR A 37 4.68 -2.17 -24.04
N ALA A 38 4.54 -1.70 -22.80
CA ALA A 38 3.81 -2.41 -21.76
C ALA A 38 3.12 -1.45 -20.78
N ARG A 39 2.09 -1.96 -20.11
CA ARG A 39 1.31 -1.26 -19.07
C ARG A 39 1.98 -1.27 -17.70
N HIS A 40 2.97 -2.13 -17.51
CA HIS A 40 3.68 -2.31 -16.25
C HIS A 40 5.20 -2.26 -16.46
N ALA A 41 5.91 -2.01 -15.36
CA ALA A 41 7.37 -1.99 -15.25
C ALA A 41 7.98 -3.39 -15.38
N ILE A 42 7.68 -4.10 -16.47
CA ILE A 42 8.08 -5.50 -16.66
C ILE A 42 9.61 -5.61 -16.72
N PHE A 43 10.13 -6.76 -16.26
CA PHE A 43 11.57 -7.09 -16.25
C PHE A 43 12.42 -6.31 -15.24
N GLU A 44 12.00 -6.26 -13.97
CA GLU A 44 12.86 -5.81 -12.88
C GLU A 44 13.96 -6.82 -12.54
N ILE A 45 15.07 -6.32 -12.00
CA ILE A 45 16.16 -7.18 -11.52
C ILE A 45 15.88 -7.73 -10.12
N GLU A 46 15.04 -7.07 -9.32
CA GLU A 46 14.63 -7.58 -8.01
C GLU A 46 13.60 -8.71 -8.17
N PRO A 47 13.86 -9.90 -7.60
CA PRO A 47 12.85 -10.95 -7.47
C PRO A 47 11.58 -10.45 -6.78
N PHE A 48 10.43 -10.68 -7.42
CA PHE A 48 9.10 -10.30 -6.89
C PHE A 48 8.92 -8.79 -6.67
N ALA A 49 9.62 -7.92 -7.41
CA ALA A 49 9.53 -6.46 -7.28
C ALA A 49 8.07 -5.93 -7.33
N PHE A 50 7.23 -6.52 -8.19
CA PHE A 50 5.82 -6.14 -8.30
C PHE A 50 5.04 -6.50 -7.04
N GLU A 51 5.16 -7.75 -6.61
CA GLU A 51 4.47 -8.28 -5.44
C GLU A 51 4.92 -7.57 -4.16
N LEU A 52 6.22 -7.28 -4.04
CA LEU A 52 6.78 -6.49 -2.94
C LEU A 52 6.31 -5.02 -2.96
N GLY A 53 6.00 -4.48 -4.14
CA GLY A 53 5.32 -3.20 -4.30
C GLY A 53 3.81 -3.26 -4.16
N ASN A 54 3.26 -4.38 -3.66
CA ASN A 54 1.83 -4.67 -3.56
C ASN A 54 1.06 -4.52 -4.88
N GLN A 55 1.69 -4.87 -6.01
CA GLN A 55 1.11 -4.74 -7.34
C GLN A 55 0.54 -6.08 -7.79
N TYR A 56 -0.78 -6.17 -7.96
CA TYR A 56 -1.39 -7.30 -8.64
C TYR A 56 -1.19 -7.14 -10.15
N VAL A 57 -0.34 -7.98 -10.72
CA VAL A 57 -0.16 -8.12 -12.16
C VAL A 57 -1.05 -9.29 -12.58
N GLY A 58 -2.15 -8.98 -13.28
CA GLY A 58 -3.14 -9.98 -13.71
C GLY A 58 -2.60 -10.97 -14.75
N ASP A 59 -3.45 -11.42 -15.67
CA ASP A 59 -2.99 -12.33 -16.72
C ASP A 59 -1.90 -11.68 -17.60
N ILE A 60 -0.86 -12.46 -17.90
CA ILE A 60 0.31 -12.04 -18.71
C ILE A 60 -0.12 -11.54 -20.08
N SER A 61 -1.26 -12.02 -20.58
CA SER A 61 -1.89 -11.61 -21.84
C SER A 61 -2.23 -10.12 -21.92
N ASN A 62 -2.33 -9.41 -20.79
CA ASN A 62 -2.70 -7.99 -20.72
C ASN A 62 -1.51 -7.06 -20.38
N LEU A 63 -0.27 -7.55 -20.41
CA LEU A 63 0.89 -6.74 -20.01
C LEU A 63 1.45 -5.89 -21.13
N LEU A 64 1.41 -6.40 -22.36
CA LEU A 64 1.98 -5.73 -23.52
C LEU A 64 0.92 -4.87 -24.22
N ILE A 65 1.38 -3.77 -24.79
CA ILE A 65 0.56 -2.91 -25.67
C ILE A 65 1.04 -3.21 -27.09
N ASP A 66 0.23 -3.96 -27.84
CA ASP A 66 0.56 -4.36 -29.21
C ASP A 66 0.08 -3.28 -30.21
N ASP A 67 -1.07 -2.67 -29.97
CA ASP A 67 -1.54 -1.51 -30.73
C ASP A 67 -2.28 -0.44 -29.89
N ILE A 68 -2.75 0.63 -30.55
CA ILE A 68 -3.39 1.77 -29.87
C ILE A 68 -4.73 1.42 -29.23
N THR A 69 -5.39 0.35 -29.67
CA THR A 69 -6.64 -0.13 -29.08
C THR A 69 -6.40 -0.85 -27.76
N ASP A 70 -5.17 -1.32 -27.52
CA ASP A 70 -4.72 -1.91 -26.26
C ASP A 70 -4.19 -0.87 -25.26
N TYR A 71 -4.30 0.43 -25.54
CA TYR A 71 -3.78 1.48 -24.66
C TYR A 71 -4.85 2.49 -24.29
N ASN A 72 -5.15 2.57 -23.00
CA ASN A 72 -5.96 3.63 -22.44
C ASN A 72 -5.06 4.70 -21.78
N PRO A 73 -4.85 5.88 -22.39
CA PRO A 73 -3.97 6.91 -21.85
C PRO A 73 -4.43 7.50 -20.51
N THR A 74 -5.68 7.24 -20.07
CA THR A 74 -6.16 7.70 -18.75
C THR A 74 -5.94 6.69 -17.64
N GLU A 75 -5.78 5.41 -17.97
CA GLU A 75 -5.72 4.30 -16.99
C GLU A 75 -4.36 3.56 -17.02
N ASP A 76 -3.75 3.44 -18.20
CA ASP A 76 -2.54 2.66 -18.38
C ASP A 76 -1.29 3.52 -18.20
N LYS A 77 -0.30 2.96 -17.49
CA LYS A 77 1.07 3.49 -17.55
C LYS A 77 1.70 3.13 -18.88
N LEU A 78 2.58 4.00 -19.36
CA LEU A 78 3.28 3.77 -20.63
C LEU A 78 4.76 3.46 -20.40
N TYR A 79 5.10 2.18 -20.48
CA TYR A 79 6.48 1.72 -20.41
C TYR A 79 6.99 1.29 -21.78
N PHE A 80 8.16 1.78 -22.16
CA PHE A 80 8.91 1.32 -23.32
C PHE A 80 10.12 0.52 -22.86
N HIS A 81 10.35 -0.63 -23.48
CA HIS A 81 11.44 -1.55 -23.15
C HIS A 81 12.27 -1.80 -24.41
N TRP A 82 13.58 -1.67 -24.32
CA TRP A 82 14.52 -1.99 -25.39
C TRP A 82 15.29 -3.25 -25.00
N LEU A 83 15.03 -4.32 -25.74
CA LEU A 83 15.56 -5.65 -25.46
C LEU A 83 16.68 -6.00 -26.44
N ASP A 84 17.75 -6.63 -25.95
CA ASP A 84 18.70 -7.31 -26.81
C ASP A 84 18.09 -8.65 -27.27
N PRO A 85 17.84 -8.84 -28.57
CA PRO A 85 17.20 -10.06 -29.08
C PRO A 85 18.04 -11.32 -28.86
N ASN A 86 19.37 -11.19 -28.70
CA ASN A 86 20.26 -12.34 -28.53
C ASN A 86 20.23 -12.86 -27.09
N SER A 87 20.42 -11.97 -26.12
CA SER A 87 20.40 -12.33 -24.70
C SER A 87 18.98 -12.40 -24.13
N ARG A 88 17.99 -11.83 -24.83
CA ARG A 88 16.60 -11.65 -24.37
C ARG A 88 16.51 -10.83 -23.07
N LYS A 89 17.51 -10.00 -22.82
CA LYS A 89 17.56 -9.11 -21.66
C LYS A 89 17.13 -7.71 -22.04
N ILE A 90 16.45 -7.03 -21.14
CA ILE A 90 16.17 -5.62 -21.30
C ILE A 90 17.42 -4.81 -21.03
N ILE A 91 17.80 -3.88 -21.89
CA ILE A 91 18.99 -3.04 -21.69
C ILE A 91 18.59 -1.62 -21.26
N PHE A 92 17.39 -1.19 -21.65
CA PHE A 92 16.85 0.11 -21.31
C PHE A 92 15.34 0.06 -21.15
N ARG A 93 14.82 0.78 -20.17
CA ARG A 93 13.39 1.01 -19.97
C ARG A 93 13.13 2.50 -19.83
N ARG A 94 12.01 2.96 -20.37
CA ARG A 94 11.46 4.28 -20.12
C ARG A 94 10.04 4.16 -19.60
N TYR A 95 9.76 4.72 -18.43
CA TYR A 95 8.41 5.02 -17.99
C TYR A 95 8.06 6.45 -18.41
N GLN A 96 7.15 6.60 -19.37
CA GLN A 96 6.74 7.89 -19.90
C GLN A 96 5.60 8.49 -19.05
N LEU A 97 5.80 9.70 -18.54
CA LEU A 97 4.77 10.44 -17.79
C LEU A 97 4.09 11.52 -18.64
N SER A 98 4.85 12.18 -19.52
CA SER A 98 4.36 13.20 -20.46
C SER A 98 5.27 13.26 -21.68
N SER A 99 5.10 14.20 -22.62
CA SER A 99 6.02 14.34 -23.77
C SER A 99 7.48 14.55 -23.37
N ASP A 100 7.73 15.23 -22.26
CA ASP A 100 9.06 15.71 -21.85
C ASP A 100 9.47 15.22 -20.46
N THR A 101 8.65 14.37 -19.83
CA THR A 101 8.90 13.83 -18.49
C THR A 101 8.87 12.30 -18.50
N SER A 102 9.88 11.68 -17.92
CA SER A 102 10.01 10.22 -17.84
C SER A 102 10.93 9.77 -16.69
N TYR A 103 10.81 8.50 -16.32
CA TYR A 103 11.85 7.78 -15.58
C TYR A 103 12.56 6.81 -16.53
N ASP A 104 13.85 6.99 -16.69
CA ASP A 104 14.72 6.20 -17.56
C ASP A 104 15.54 5.22 -16.71
N THR A 105 15.48 3.93 -17.00
CA THR A 105 16.26 2.89 -16.32
C THR A 105 17.21 2.21 -17.30
N ILE A 106 18.51 2.17 -16.98
CA ILE A 106 19.51 1.38 -17.73
C ILE A 106 19.84 0.11 -16.94
N PHE A 107 19.90 -1.02 -17.63
CA PHE A 107 20.24 -2.32 -17.06
C PHE A 107 21.62 -2.79 -17.53
N GLU A 108 22.43 -3.28 -16.61
CA GLU A 108 23.78 -3.80 -16.85
C GLU A 108 23.88 -5.22 -16.29
N TYR A 109 24.29 -6.17 -17.12
CA TYR A 109 24.36 -7.58 -16.73
C TYR A 109 25.80 -8.05 -16.73
N HIS A 110 26.30 -8.33 -15.54
CA HIS A 110 27.61 -8.94 -15.32
C HIS A 110 27.43 -10.40 -14.91
N GLN A 111 28.53 -11.14 -14.86
CA GLN A 111 28.51 -12.54 -14.46
C GLN A 111 28.12 -12.71 -12.98
N ASP A 112 28.60 -11.80 -12.12
CA ASP A 112 28.45 -11.89 -10.67
C ASP A 112 27.32 -11.02 -10.11
N TYR A 113 26.79 -10.09 -10.91
CA TYR A 113 25.70 -9.19 -10.50
C TYR A 113 24.95 -8.62 -11.69
N PHE A 114 23.70 -8.24 -11.48
CA PHE A 114 22.94 -7.36 -12.36
C PHE A 114 22.77 -6.01 -11.68
N LYS A 115 22.69 -4.96 -12.48
CA LYS A 115 22.53 -3.60 -12.01
C LYS A 115 21.43 -2.89 -12.78
N SER A 116 20.63 -2.10 -12.08
CA SER A 116 19.72 -1.11 -12.65
C SER A 116 20.08 0.28 -12.15
N THR A 117 19.91 1.28 -12.99
CA THR A 117 20.06 2.68 -12.60
C THR A 117 18.90 3.47 -13.16
N THR A 118 18.07 4.03 -12.28
CA THR A 118 16.87 4.79 -12.64
C THR A 118 17.10 6.28 -12.44
N HIS A 119 16.80 7.07 -13.46
CA HIS A 119 17.00 8.51 -13.51
C HIS A 119 15.72 9.21 -13.95
N TYR A 120 15.29 10.21 -13.21
CA TYR A 120 14.22 11.10 -13.60
C TYR A 120 14.71 12.11 -14.62
N CYS A 121 13.99 12.21 -15.73
CA CYS A 121 14.24 13.13 -16.82
C CYS A 121 13.02 14.04 -16.98
N GLY A 122 13.14 15.34 -16.70
CA GLY A 122 12.04 16.29 -16.85
C GLY A 122 12.50 17.67 -17.34
N THR A 123 11.53 18.53 -17.65
CA THR A 123 11.79 19.90 -18.12
C THR A 123 12.44 20.80 -17.05
N ALA A 124 12.12 20.55 -15.78
CA ALA A 124 12.67 21.28 -14.63
C ALA A 124 14.09 20.82 -14.24
N GLY A 125 14.56 19.70 -14.78
CA GLY A 125 15.87 19.14 -14.48
C GLY A 125 15.86 17.62 -14.50
N THR A 126 16.98 17.04 -14.08
CA THR A 126 17.15 15.60 -14.01
C THR A 126 17.65 15.19 -12.63
N LYS A 127 17.26 14.01 -12.15
CA LYS A 127 17.59 13.54 -10.80
C LYS A 127 17.82 12.03 -10.79
N LEU A 128 18.88 11.57 -10.15
CA LEU A 128 19.07 10.14 -9.88
C LEU A 128 18.01 9.67 -8.87
N ILE A 129 17.34 8.56 -9.19
CA ILE A 129 16.29 7.99 -8.35
C ILE A 129 16.80 6.77 -7.61
N SER A 130 17.41 5.82 -8.33
CA SER A 130 17.94 4.59 -7.72
C SER A 130 19.17 4.06 -8.45
N ILE A 131 20.05 3.39 -7.71
CA ILE A 131 21.09 2.49 -8.22
C ILE A 131 20.96 1.17 -7.47
N ASP A 132 20.60 0.12 -8.19
CA ASP A 132 20.26 -1.15 -7.58
C ASP A 132 21.13 -2.28 -8.12
N TYR A 133 21.44 -3.24 -7.26
CA TYR A 133 22.30 -4.37 -7.56
C TYR A 133 21.65 -5.67 -7.09
N LEU A 134 21.45 -6.63 -8.00
CA LEU A 134 21.19 -8.02 -7.65
C LEU A 134 22.50 -8.80 -7.76
N VAL A 135 23.07 -9.22 -6.62
CA VAL A 135 24.34 -9.94 -6.56
C VAL A 135 24.09 -11.45 -6.50
N PHE A 136 24.92 -12.22 -7.21
CA PHE A 136 24.84 -13.67 -7.28
C PHE A 136 26.00 -14.35 -6.56
N SER A 137 25.70 -15.43 -5.85
CA SER A 137 26.68 -16.37 -5.32
C SER A 137 26.39 -17.75 -5.91
N GLN A 138 27.40 -18.37 -6.54
CA GLN A 138 27.26 -19.66 -7.22
C GLN A 138 26.12 -19.70 -8.26
N GLY A 139 25.84 -18.56 -8.90
CA GLY A 139 24.77 -18.42 -9.90
C GLY A 139 23.35 -18.30 -9.34
N GLN A 140 23.20 -18.18 -8.01
CA GLN A 140 21.93 -17.96 -7.32
C GLN A 140 21.89 -16.55 -6.71
N PRO A 141 20.71 -15.89 -6.63
CA PRO A 141 20.56 -14.62 -5.92
C PRO A 141 21.08 -14.72 -4.48
N ASP A 142 21.97 -13.80 -4.09
CA ASP A 142 22.56 -13.81 -2.76
C ASP A 142 22.09 -12.61 -1.93
N TYR A 143 22.19 -11.41 -2.48
CA TYR A 143 21.61 -10.22 -1.90
C TYR A 143 21.24 -9.19 -2.97
N TYR A 144 20.32 -8.31 -2.61
CA TYR A 144 19.95 -7.12 -3.36
C TYR A 144 20.35 -5.88 -2.57
N LEU A 145 20.95 -4.91 -3.25
CA LEU A 145 21.23 -3.58 -2.70
C LEU A 145 20.38 -2.57 -3.47
N GLU A 146 19.67 -1.71 -2.75
CA GLU A 146 18.89 -0.61 -3.28
C GLU A 146 19.49 0.70 -2.77
N GLY A 147 20.13 1.45 -3.65
CA GLY A 147 20.72 2.76 -3.33
C GLY A 147 19.78 3.88 -3.70
N LEU A 148 19.34 4.65 -2.70
CA LEU A 148 18.44 5.80 -2.84
C LEU A 148 19.08 7.05 -2.24
N GLU A 149 18.45 8.22 -2.43
CA GLU A 149 18.94 9.50 -1.91
C GLU A 149 19.15 9.51 -0.38
N TYR A 150 18.39 8.69 0.35
CA TYR A 150 18.41 8.62 1.81
C TYR A 150 19.21 7.44 2.38
N GLY A 151 19.92 6.69 1.53
CA GLY A 151 20.81 5.60 1.95
C GLY A 151 20.60 4.30 1.16
N VAL A 152 21.24 3.23 1.63
CA VAL A 152 21.25 1.92 0.98
C VAL A 152 20.51 0.88 1.83
N THR A 153 19.56 0.18 1.21
CA THR A 153 18.90 -0.98 1.82
C THR A 153 19.51 -2.26 1.27
N GLN A 154 19.77 -3.23 2.14
CA GLN A 154 20.25 -4.57 1.76
C GLN A 154 19.19 -5.63 2.04
N LYS A 155 18.84 -6.45 1.06
CA LYS A 155 17.97 -7.62 1.21
C LYS A 155 18.80 -8.88 1.00
N LYS A 156 19.07 -9.65 2.06
CA LYS A 156 19.81 -10.92 2.00
C LYS A 156 18.84 -12.06 1.71
N TYR A 157 18.98 -12.73 0.58
CA TYR A 157 18.06 -13.77 0.14
C TYR A 157 18.30 -15.11 0.85
N HIS A 158 17.20 -15.82 1.09
CA HIS A 158 17.18 -17.17 1.65
C HIS A 158 16.77 -18.16 0.56
N LEU A 159 17.51 -19.27 0.47
CA LEU A 159 17.21 -20.34 -0.49
C LEU A 159 17.11 -21.69 0.20
N GLU A 160 16.11 -22.47 -0.19
CA GLU A 160 15.96 -23.88 0.18
C GLU A 160 15.91 -24.72 -1.09
N ALA A 161 16.83 -25.69 -1.20
CA ALA A 161 16.96 -26.55 -2.38
C ALA A 161 17.01 -25.79 -3.73
N GLY A 162 17.57 -24.56 -3.73
CA GLY A 162 17.68 -23.71 -4.92
C GLY A 162 16.41 -22.91 -5.24
N VAL A 163 15.38 -22.97 -4.41
CA VAL A 163 14.18 -22.13 -4.49
C VAL A 163 14.33 -20.95 -3.54
N LEU A 164 13.99 -19.76 -4.01
CA LEU A 164 13.98 -18.56 -3.18
C LEU A 164 12.84 -18.65 -2.17
N THR A 165 13.12 -18.61 -0.87
CA THR A 165 12.09 -18.75 0.18
C THR A 165 11.84 -17.47 0.96
N GLY A 166 12.61 -16.41 0.72
CA GLY A 166 12.44 -15.13 1.37
C GLY A 166 13.70 -14.29 1.39
N PHE A 167 13.71 -13.25 2.22
CA PHE A 167 14.91 -12.47 2.50
C PHE A 167 14.86 -11.85 3.90
N THR A 168 16.02 -11.38 4.36
CA THR A 168 16.11 -10.46 5.50
C THR A 168 16.53 -9.08 5.00
N GLU A 169 15.71 -8.07 5.29
CA GLU A 169 16.00 -6.66 4.98
C GLU A 169 16.79 -6.02 6.11
N TYR A 170 17.86 -5.32 5.74
CA TYR A 170 18.71 -4.52 6.61
C TYR A 170 18.74 -3.10 6.06
N ARG A 171 18.41 -2.13 6.90
CA ARG A 171 18.45 -0.70 6.57
C ARG A 171 19.71 -0.08 7.17
N ASP A 172 20.22 0.98 6.55
CA ASP A 172 21.46 1.66 6.97
C ASP A 172 21.42 2.27 8.38
N ASN A 173 20.26 2.34 9.02
CA ASN A 173 20.17 2.74 10.41
C ASN A 173 20.55 1.57 11.33
N ALA A 174 21.69 1.67 12.02
CA ALA A 174 22.21 0.65 12.94
C ALA A 174 21.24 0.25 14.06
N ASP A 175 20.28 1.11 14.39
CA ASP A 175 19.24 0.86 15.40
C ASP A 175 17.95 0.28 14.80
N ALA A 176 17.83 0.21 13.46
CA ALA A 176 16.66 -0.37 12.81
C ALA A 176 16.70 -1.90 12.88
N GLU A 177 15.65 -2.49 13.42
CA GLU A 177 15.52 -3.93 13.44
C GLU A 177 15.33 -4.49 12.01
N PRO A 178 15.96 -5.63 11.70
CA PRO A 178 15.78 -6.27 10.41
C PRO A 178 14.38 -6.87 10.27
N PHE A 179 13.89 -6.88 9.04
CA PHE A 179 12.60 -7.48 8.69
C PHE A 179 12.85 -8.82 7.99
N ALA A 180 12.18 -9.88 8.45
CA ALA A 180 12.28 -11.19 7.83
C ALA A 180 11.05 -11.46 6.98
N TYR A 181 11.24 -11.56 5.66
CA TYR A 181 10.22 -11.87 4.67
C TYR A 181 10.27 -13.35 4.31
N THR A 182 9.09 -13.96 4.14
CA THR A 182 8.92 -15.36 3.74
C THR A 182 7.99 -15.45 2.54
N PHE A 183 8.37 -16.24 1.54
CA PHE A 183 7.64 -16.49 0.31
C PHE A 183 6.92 -17.83 0.40
N HIS A 184 5.61 -17.81 0.20
CA HIS A 184 4.78 -19.01 0.19
C HIS A 184 4.29 -19.24 -1.23
N TYR A 185 4.45 -20.47 -1.70
CA TYR A 185 4.09 -20.89 -3.06
C TYR A 185 2.88 -21.83 -3.02
N LEU A 186 2.06 -21.79 -4.06
CA LEU A 186 0.96 -22.74 -4.20
C LEU A 186 1.50 -24.19 -4.20
N PRO A 187 0.85 -25.13 -3.50
CA PRO A 187 1.34 -26.50 -3.35
C PRO A 187 1.70 -27.17 -4.69
N GLY A 188 2.95 -27.61 -4.82
CA GLY A 188 3.44 -28.30 -6.01
C GLY A 188 3.68 -27.41 -7.23
N SER A 189 3.75 -26.09 -7.07
CA SER A 189 3.98 -25.14 -8.16
C SER A 189 5.12 -24.15 -7.83
N SER A 190 5.55 -23.38 -8.84
CA SER A 190 6.44 -22.23 -8.67
C SER A 190 5.67 -20.89 -8.59
N VAL A 191 4.36 -20.94 -8.39
CA VAL A 191 3.51 -19.75 -8.36
C VAL A 191 3.48 -19.20 -6.95
N LEU A 192 3.93 -17.95 -6.78
CA LEU A 192 3.87 -17.26 -5.50
C LEU A 192 2.40 -17.05 -5.10
N GLU A 193 2.05 -17.46 -3.89
CA GLU A 193 0.73 -17.32 -3.29
C GLU A 193 0.68 -16.11 -2.36
N ARG A 194 1.66 -15.96 -1.48
CA ARG A 194 1.71 -14.86 -0.51
C ARG A 194 3.14 -14.55 -0.06
N ILE A 195 3.35 -13.31 0.36
CA ILE A 195 4.56 -12.85 1.06
C ILE A 195 4.15 -12.40 2.46
N THR A 196 4.75 -12.98 3.47
CA THR A 196 4.58 -12.56 4.86
C THR A 196 5.87 -11.98 5.40
N TYR A 197 5.79 -11.12 6.41
CA TYR A 197 6.96 -10.61 7.10
C TYR A 197 6.77 -10.49 8.60
N THR A 198 7.88 -10.49 9.33
CA THR A 198 7.92 -10.28 10.78
C THR A 198 9.00 -9.27 11.12
N ARG A 199 8.75 -8.43 12.13
CA ARG A 199 9.78 -7.65 12.81
C ARG A 199 10.30 -8.46 13.98
N LYS A 200 11.58 -8.36 14.30
CA LYS A 200 12.16 -9.14 15.40
C LYS A 200 11.53 -8.84 16.78
N SER A 201 11.08 -7.61 16.99
CA SER A 201 10.35 -7.17 18.19
C SER A 201 8.86 -7.49 18.20
N GLU A 202 8.28 -7.95 17.08
CA GLU A 202 6.86 -8.23 16.97
C GLU A 202 6.62 -9.75 16.90
N ASP A 203 5.76 -10.28 17.77
CA ASP A 203 5.29 -11.67 17.70
C ASP A 203 4.28 -11.91 16.54
N ARG A 204 3.94 -10.84 15.82
CA ARG A 204 2.90 -10.84 14.79
C ARG A 204 3.51 -11.03 13.40
N ILE A 205 2.95 -11.99 12.67
CA ILE A 205 3.18 -12.16 11.23
C ILE A 205 2.26 -11.18 10.50
N ARG A 206 2.85 -10.34 9.65
CA ARG A 206 2.13 -9.40 8.79
C ARG A 206 2.17 -9.89 7.35
N LEU A 207 1.21 -9.43 6.55
CA LEU A 207 1.10 -9.76 5.13
C LEU A 207 1.64 -8.60 4.28
N ALA A 208 2.53 -8.89 3.33
CA ALA A 208 3.04 -7.90 2.36
C ALA A 208 2.44 -8.07 0.96
N TYR A 209 2.04 -9.30 0.62
CA TYR A 209 1.40 -9.62 -0.64
C TYR A 209 0.52 -10.87 -0.48
N GLU A 210 -0.63 -10.87 -1.13
CA GLU A 210 -1.42 -12.08 -1.39
C GLU A 210 -1.89 -12.07 -2.83
N ARG A 211 -1.81 -13.24 -3.49
CA ARG A 211 -2.32 -13.43 -4.84
C ARG A 211 -3.84 -13.45 -4.79
N LEU A 212 -4.48 -12.56 -5.54
CA LEU A 212 -5.92 -12.57 -5.69
C LEU A 212 -6.38 -13.81 -6.48
N GLY A 213 -7.31 -14.55 -5.89
CA GLY A 213 -7.94 -15.70 -6.53
C GLY A 213 -8.90 -15.29 -7.65
N PRO A 214 -9.28 -16.23 -8.53
CA PRO A 214 -10.25 -15.97 -9.60
C PRO A 214 -11.65 -15.63 -9.06
N ASP A 215 -11.96 -16.05 -7.84
CA ASP A 215 -13.24 -15.79 -7.18
C ASP A 215 -13.22 -14.51 -6.31
N PHE A 216 -12.19 -13.67 -6.45
CA PHE A 216 -12.10 -12.41 -5.70
C PHE A 216 -13.26 -11.46 -6.07
N SER A 217 -13.87 -10.87 -5.04
CA SER A 217 -14.88 -9.82 -5.17
C SER A 217 -14.59 -8.67 -4.22
N MET A 218 -14.53 -7.46 -4.78
CA MET A 218 -14.41 -6.23 -3.99
C MET A 218 -15.63 -6.04 -3.08
N GLU A 219 -16.84 -6.32 -3.59
CA GLU A 219 -18.08 -6.21 -2.82
C GLU A 219 -18.04 -7.12 -1.58
N GLN A 220 -17.67 -8.39 -1.75
CA GLN A 220 -17.55 -9.34 -0.63
C GLN A 220 -16.43 -8.95 0.35
N THR A 221 -15.34 -8.36 -0.16
CA THR A 221 -14.25 -7.86 0.68
C THR A 221 -14.73 -6.70 1.55
N LEU A 222 -15.48 -5.75 0.97
CA LEU A 222 -16.06 -4.62 1.69
C LEU A 222 -17.14 -5.06 2.70
N GLU A 223 -17.97 -6.04 2.36
CA GLU A 223 -18.92 -6.64 3.30
C GLU A 223 -18.22 -7.30 4.49
N ALA A 224 -17.12 -8.02 4.24
CA ALA A 224 -16.32 -8.63 5.31
C ALA A 224 -15.65 -7.58 6.21
N ILE A 225 -15.17 -6.47 5.64
CA ILE A 225 -14.64 -5.32 6.41
C ILE A 225 -15.75 -4.71 7.28
N GLU A 226 -16.94 -4.47 6.72
CA GLU A 226 -18.09 -3.94 7.46
C GLU A 226 -18.46 -4.84 8.64
N GLU A 227 -18.58 -6.15 8.40
CA GLU A 227 -18.91 -7.12 9.45
C GLU A 227 -17.88 -7.09 10.56
N HIS A 228 -16.60 -7.13 10.18
CA HIS A 228 -15.49 -7.15 11.12
C HIS A 228 -15.46 -5.90 11.99
N PHE A 229 -15.68 -4.70 11.41
CA PHE A 229 -15.78 -3.47 12.21
C PHE A 229 -16.91 -3.53 13.21
N VAL A 230 -18.11 -3.96 12.81
CA VAL A 230 -19.25 -4.01 13.72
C VAL A 230 -18.98 -5.00 14.85
N GLU A 231 -18.49 -6.20 14.54
CA GLU A 231 -18.21 -7.25 15.53
C GLU A 231 -17.09 -6.86 16.49
N ASP A 232 -15.93 -6.45 15.98
CA ASP A 232 -14.75 -6.21 16.82
C ASP A 232 -14.83 -4.91 17.61
N ILE A 233 -15.37 -3.82 17.05
CA ILE A 233 -15.62 -2.60 17.83
C ILE A 233 -16.60 -2.91 18.97
N THR A 234 -17.69 -3.63 18.68
CA THR A 234 -18.68 -3.98 19.70
C THR A 234 -18.07 -4.83 20.81
N ARG A 235 -17.39 -5.92 20.43
CA ARG A 235 -16.75 -6.84 21.36
C ARG A 235 -15.70 -6.12 22.21
N GLN A 236 -14.79 -5.37 21.61
CA GLN A 236 -13.70 -4.72 22.35
C GLN A 236 -14.20 -3.62 23.29
N ILE A 237 -15.19 -2.80 22.87
CA ILE A 237 -15.82 -1.84 23.78
C ILE A 237 -16.46 -2.56 24.97
N GLN A 238 -17.24 -3.62 24.72
CA GLN A 238 -17.88 -4.38 25.79
C GLN A 238 -16.89 -5.06 26.74
N GLU A 239 -15.76 -5.54 26.23
CA GLU A 239 -14.76 -6.27 27.01
C GLU A 239 -13.84 -5.32 27.81
N LYS A 240 -13.37 -4.25 27.17
CA LYS A 240 -12.24 -3.45 27.65
C LYS A 240 -12.62 -2.07 28.21
N VAL A 241 -13.73 -1.48 27.77
CA VAL A 241 -14.10 -0.10 28.15
C VAL A 241 -15.01 -0.08 29.38
N ARG A 242 -14.71 0.77 30.35
CA ARG A 242 -15.55 1.00 31.54
C ARG A 242 -15.64 2.48 31.85
N ILE A 243 -16.76 3.12 31.47
CA ILE A 243 -17.02 4.53 31.76
C ILE A 243 -18.22 4.58 32.72
N SER A 244 -17.94 4.87 33.99
CA SER A 244 -18.95 4.92 35.06
C SER A 244 -19.17 6.32 35.63
N GLU A 245 -18.28 7.26 35.34
CA GLU A 245 -18.30 8.61 35.91
C GLU A 245 -19.08 9.61 35.06
N ASP A 246 -19.43 9.24 33.82
CA ASP A 246 -20.08 10.12 32.86
C ASP A 246 -20.93 9.31 31.85
N LYS A 247 -21.78 10.01 31.10
CA LYS A 247 -22.54 9.44 29.99
C LYS A 247 -21.83 9.65 28.67
N VAL A 248 -22.06 8.75 27.73
CA VAL A 248 -21.51 8.81 26.38
C VAL A 248 -22.54 9.41 25.43
N TYR A 249 -22.15 10.46 24.70
CA TYR A 249 -23.02 11.06 23.68
C TYR A 249 -22.64 10.66 22.25
N CYS A 250 -21.41 10.21 22.00
CA CYS A 250 -21.06 9.71 20.67
C CYS A 250 -20.04 8.58 20.67
N LEU A 251 -20.11 7.79 19.60
CA LEU A 251 -19.03 6.93 19.10
C LEU A 251 -18.64 7.45 17.71
N LEU A 252 -17.37 7.80 17.52
CA LEU A 252 -16.83 8.36 16.30
C LEU A 252 -15.89 7.35 15.63
N LEU A 253 -16.02 7.20 14.30
CA LEU A 253 -15.09 6.48 13.45
C LEU A 253 -14.36 7.46 12.53
N GLU A 254 -13.05 7.62 12.70
CA GLU A 254 -12.24 8.57 11.93
C GLU A 254 -11.33 7.83 10.94
N TYR A 255 -11.26 8.26 9.69
CA TYR A 255 -10.40 7.65 8.67
C TYR A 255 -9.84 8.70 7.70
N GLY A 256 -8.83 8.34 6.91
CA GLY A 256 -8.36 9.16 5.79
C GLY A 256 -8.59 8.44 4.48
N MET A 257 -9.04 9.10 3.40
CA MET A 257 -9.39 8.39 2.16
C MET A 257 -8.19 7.67 1.50
N GLN A 258 -6.97 8.19 1.70
CA GLN A 258 -5.73 7.53 1.24
C GLN A 258 -5.43 6.22 2.00
N HIS A 259 -5.97 6.08 3.21
CA HIS A 259 -5.87 4.91 4.08
C HIS A 259 -7.24 4.66 4.73
N ALA A 260 -8.22 4.32 3.89
CA ALA A 260 -9.63 4.29 4.28
C ALA A 260 -9.94 3.30 5.41
N PHE A 261 -9.04 2.36 5.70
CA PHE A 261 -9.22 1.33 6.70
C PHE A 261 -7.90 0.97 7.42
N PRO A 262 -7.92 0.60 8.72
CA PRO A 262 -9.06 0.70 9.63
C PRO A 262 -9.31 2.15 10.07
N PRO A 263 -10.51 2.49 10.57
CA PRO A 263 -10.72 3.77 11.22
C PRO A 263 -10.05 3.79 12.59
N ALA A 264 -9.69 4.98 13.05
CA ALA A 264 -9.56 5.25 14.46
C ALA A 264 -10.95 5.32 15.12
N VAL A 265 -11.05 4.89 16.38
CA VAL A 265 -12.32 4.87 17.13
C VAL A 265 -12.21 5.83 18.30
N ALA A 266 -13.21 6.68 18.49
CA ALA A 266 -13.29 7.60 19.62
C ALA A 266 -14.63 7.54 20.36
N ILE A 267 -14.63 7.79 21.66
CA ILE A 267 -15.83 7.85 22.50
C ILE A 267 -15.92 9.24 23.13
N GLY A 268 -16.99 9.99 22.79
CA GLY A 268 -17.24 11.32 23.34
C GLY A 268 -18.11 11.29 24.59
N LEU A 269 -17.65 11.96 25.66
CA LEU A 269 -18.37 12.06 26.93
C LEU A 269 -19.25 13.31 27.01
N GLU A 270 -20.38 13.24 27.72
CA GLU A 270 -21.35 14.32 27.81
C GLU A 270 -20.74 15.64 28.30
N ARG A 271 -19.80 15.59 29.24
CA ARG A 271 -19.09 16.79 29.73
C ARG A 271 -18.17 17.46 28.70
N GLU A 272 -17.75 16.71 27.68
CA GLU A 272 -16.84 17.17 26.61
C GLU A 272 -17.62 17.71 25.41
N ARG A 273 -18.96 17.63 25.46
CA ARG A 273 -19.83 18.11 24.40
C ARG A 273 -19.73 19.63 24.28
N ASP A 274 -18.99 20.10 23.28
CA ASP A 274 -19.01 21.50 22.88
C ASP A 274 -20.33 21.80 22.15
N THR A 275 -21.17 22.63 22.76
CA THR A 275 -22.45 23.04 22.16
C THR A 275 -22.29 24.02 21.00
N GLU A 276 -21.13 24.63 20.82
CA GLU A 276 -20.85 25.58 19.73
C GLU A 276 -20.30 24.89 18.48
N TYR A 277 -19.63 23.74 18.63
CA TYR A 277 -19.07 22.95 17.53
C TYR A 277 -19.67 21.54 17.53
N LEU A 278 -20.88 21.39 16.97
CA LEU A 278 -21.57 20.10 16.80
C LEU A 278 -20.72 19.04 16.05
N THR A 279 -19.68 19.47 15.34
CA THR A 279 -18.78 18.65 14.51
C THR A 279 -17.32 18.70 14.95
N GLY A 280 -17.00 19.34 16.08
CA GLY A 280 -15.69 19.21 16.68
C GLY A 280 -15.48 17.76 17.12
N ALA A 281 -14.39 17.14 16.69
CA ALA A 281 -13.91 15.90 17.30
C ALA A 281 -13.93 16.08 18.83
N PRO A 282 -14.55 15.17 19.61
CA PRO A 282 -14.59 15.29 21.06
C PRO A 282 -13.17 15.49 21.60
N ASP A 283 -13.01 16.15 22.75
CA ASP A 283 -11.71 16.20 23.44
C ASP A 283 -11.35 14.73 23.79
N MET A 284 -10.47 14.14 22.97
CA MET A 284 -10.33 12.72 22.63
C MET A 284 -9.80 11.84 23.78
N LYS A 285 -10.39 11.95 24.98
CA LYS A 285 -9.94 11.24 26.19
C LYS A 285 -10.01 9.72 26.03
N TYR A 286 -10.88 9.23 25.16
CA TYR A 286 -10.94 7.83 24.75
C TYR A 286 -10.82 7.76 23.24
N PHE A 287 -9.59 7.68 22.76
CA PHE A 287 -9.26 7.62 21.34
C PHE A 287 -8.12 6.66 21.08
N THR A 288 -8.28 5.85 20.04
CA THR A 288 -7.32 4.78 19.73
C THR A 288 -5.95 5.31 19.32
N GLU A 289 -5.86 6.50 18.69
CA GLU A 289 -4.55 7.05 18.28
C GLU A 289 -3.74 7.65 19.44
N GLU A 290 -4.41 8.01 20.54
CA GLU A 290 -3.77 8.57 21.75
C GLU A 290 -3.44 7.48 22.78
N ASP A 291 -3.55 6.19 22.42
CA ASP A 291 -3.39 5.02 23.30
C ASP A 291 -4.28 5.07 24.58
N THR A 292 -5.34 5.86 24.55
CA THR A 292 -6.27 6.03 25.68
C THR A 292 -7.50 5.10 25.59
N LEU A 293 -7.71 4.49 24.42
CA LEU A 293 -8.73 3.49 24.15
C LEU A 293 -8.08 2.24 23.55
N ASP A 294 -8.05 1.15 24.32
CA ASP A 294 -7.50 -0.14 23.90
C ASP A 294 -8.46 -0.87 22.94
N ILE A 295 -8.65 -0.34 21.73
CA ILE A 295 -9.32 -1.02 20.63
C ILE A 295 -8.30 -1.20 19.52
N ASP A 296 -7.98 -2.46 19.20
CA ASP A 296 -7.09 -2.82 18.11
C ASP A 296 -7.90 -3.45 16.98
N LEU A 297 -8.07 -2.72 15.88
CA LEU A 297 -8.76 -3.23 14.69
C LEU A 297 -7.81 -3.94 13.72
N TYR A 298 -6.51 -3.92 13.94
CA TYR A 298 -5.60 -4.66 13.07
C TYR A 298 -5.67 -6.14 13.44
N SER A 299 -6.64 -6.91 12.93
CA SER A 299 -6.58 -8.38 12.97
C SER A 299 -5.88 -8.93 11.72
N GLU A 300 -5.36 -10.17 11.76
CA GLU A 300 -4.75 -10.80 10.56
C GLU A 300 -5.75 -10.88 9.40
N ILE A 301 -7.03 -11.13 9.72
CA ILE A 301 -8.12 -11.14 8.75
C ILE A 301 -8.25 -9.78 8.09
N LEU A 302 -8.24 -8.72 8.89
CA LEU A 302 -8.50 -7.38 8.41
C LEU A 302 -7.29 -6.80 7.62
N GLU A 303 -6.06 -7.07 8.08
CA GLU A 303 -4.84 -6.78 7.31
C GLU A 303 -4.89 -7.44 5.92
N THR A 304 -5.40 -8.67 5.84
CA THR A 304 -5.58 -9.37 4.56
C THR A 304 -6.61 -8.67 3.67
N LEU A 305 -7.77 -8.30 4.23
CA LEU A 305 -8.82 -7.61 3.47
C LEU A 305 -8.34 -6.25 2.95
N TYR A 306 -7.57 -5.51 3.74
CA TYR A 306 -7.02 -4.19 3.34
C TYR A 306 -6.01 -4.31 2.24
N LEU A 307 -5.10 -5.28 2.35
CA LEU A 307 -4.13 -5.54 1.31
C LEU A 307 -4.82 -5.78 -0.04
N ARG A 308 -5.93 -6.53 -0.05
CA ARG A 308 -6.70 -6.79 -1.28
C ARG A 308 -7.36 -5.54 -1.86
N VAL A 309 -7.84 -4.64 -1.00
CA VAL A 309 -8.38 -3.34 -1.43
C VAL A 309 -7.27 -2.51 -2.10
N ASP A 310 -6.11 -2.38 -1.44
CA ASP A 310 -4.97 -1.61 -1.93
C ASP A 310 -4.39 -2.17 -3.24
N GLN A 311 -4.36 -3.49 -3.40
CA GLN A 311 -3.88 -4.14 -4.63
C GLN A 311 -4.73 -3.80 -5.86
N GLN A 312 -6.03 -3.62 -5.67
CA GLN A 312 -6.98 -3.32 -6.75
C GLN A 312 -7.06 -1.83 -7.04
N ARG A 313 -6.85 -0.98 -6.04
CA ARG A 313 -6.99 0.46 -6.16
C ARG A 313 -5.65 1.11 -5.85
N ARG A 314 -4.88 1.42 -6.89
CA ARG A 314 -3.69 2.26 -6.76
C ARG A 314 -4.11 3.72 -6.57
N PHE A 315 -4.59 4.07 -5.39
CA PHE A 315 -5.26 5.33 -5.06
C PHE A 315 -4.53 6.60 -5.54
N MET A 316 -3.20 6.58 -5.59
CA MET A 316 -2.37 7.70 -6.09
C MET A 316 -2.40 7.88 -7.62
N GLU A 317 -3.02 6.96 -8.36
CA GLU A 317 -3.01 6.86 -9.83
C GLU A 317 -4.41 6.79 -10.42
N VAL A 318 -5.47 6.90 -9.58
CA VAL A 318 -6.87 6.78 -9.99
C VAL A 318 -7.39 8.10 -10.58
N PRO A 319 -8.10 8.10 -11.72
CA PRO A 319 -8.78 9.29 -12.24
C PRO A 319 -9.77 9.89 -11.24
N GLU A 320 -10.00 11.20 -11.32
CA GLU A 320 -10.86 11.94 -10.39
C GLU A 320 -12.28 11.33 -10.26
N ASP A 321 -12.89 10.92 -11.37
CA ASP A 321 -14.24 10.33 -11.36
C ASP A 321 -14.30 9.00 -10.61
N GLU A 322 -13.29 8.13 -10.79
CA GLU A 322 -13.19 6.86 -10.06
C GLU A 322 -12.87 7.08 -8.59
N TRP A 323 -12.12 8.13 -8.26
CA TRP A 323 -11.87 8.54 -6.88
C TRP A 323 -13.18 8.99 -6.20
N ILE A 324 -14.02 9.76 -6.89
CA ILE A 324 -15.34 10.17 -6.38
C ILE A 324 -16.23 8.94 -6.14
N GLU A 325 -16.27 7.99 -7.07
CA GLU A 325 -17.03 6.74 -6.91
C GLU A 325 -16.52 5.91 -5.71
N TRP A 326 -15.20 5.80 -5.57
CA TRP A 326 -14.57 5.12 -4.43
C TRP A 326 -14.91 5.81 -3.10
N SER A 327 -14.75 7.13 -3.05
CA SER A 327 -15.09 7.93 -1.87
C SER A 327 -16.54 7.67 -1.46
N GLY A 328 -17.48 7.71 -2.39
CA GLY A 328 -18.88 7.39 -2.13
C GLY A 328 -19.09 5.94 -1.64
N THR A 329 -18.31 4.99 -2.16
CA THR A 329 -18.37 3.57 -1.73
C THR A 329 -17.92 3.39 -0.28
N VAL A 330 -16.80 4.00 0.10
CA VAL A 330 -16.25 4.00 1.47
C VAL A 330 -17.21 4.71 2.42
N GLU A 331 -17.70 5.87 2.01
CA GLU A 331 -18.67 6.67 2.76
C GLU A 331 -19.94 5.86 3.07
N GLN A 332 -20.48 5.15 2.07
CA GLN A 332 -21.63 4.27 2.28
C GLN A 332 -21.32 3.06 3.16
N LEU A 333 -20.10 2.51 3.12
CA LEU A 333 -19.69 1.44 4.03
C LEU A 333 -19.72 1.95 5.47
N TYR A 334 -19.06 3.06 5.77
CA TYR A 334 -19.03 3.64 7.11
C TYR A 334 -20.43 4.02 7.62
N LEU A 335 -21.28 4.56 6.76
CA LEU A 335 -22.67 4.83 7.11
C LEU A 335 -23.42 3.56 7.54
N ARG A 336 -23.20 2.43 6.86
CA ARG A 336 -23.79 1.13 7.26
C ARG A 336 -23.21 0.64 8.59
N VAL A 337 -21.90 0.74 8.79
CA VAL A 337 -21.24 0.43 10.07
C VAL A 337 -21.83 1.26 11.20
N CYS A 338 -21.90 2.59 11.06
CA CYS A 338 -22.47 3.51 12.05
C CYS A 338 -23.92 3.16 12.39
N LYS A 339 -24.76 2.91 11.37
CA LYS A 339 -26.16 2.47 11.57
C LYS A 339 -26.24 1.16 12.36
N ARG A 340 -25.38 0.18 12.07
CA ARG A 340 -25.36 -1.11 12.77
C ARG A 340 -24.86 -0.96 14.21
N LEU A 341 -23.76 -0.25 14.42
CA LEU A 341 -23.20 0.03 15.75
C LEU A 341 -24.17 0.80 16.65
N TYR A 342 -24.98 1.70 16.08
CA TYR A 342 -26.01 2.42 16.84
C TYR A 342 -26.98 1.48 17.56
N HIS A 343 -27.31 0.33 16.95
CA HIS A 343 -28.20 -0.69 17.52
C HIS A 343 -27.50 -1.65 18.49
N MET A 344 -26.19 -1.58 18.64
CA MET A 344 -25.44 -2.46 19.53
C MET A 344 -25.64 -2.05 21.00
N ASP A 345 -25.66 -3.07 21.87
CA ASP A 345 -25.81 -2.89 23.31
C ASP A 345 -24.47 -2.62 23.98
N PHE A 346 -24.21 -1.37 24.35
CA PHE A 346 -23.00 -0.96 25.06
C PHE A 346 -23.22 -0.81 26.57
N SER A 347 -24.36 -1.26 27.11
CA SER A 347 -24.73 -1.03 28.52
C SER A 347 -23.75 -1.63 29.55
N ARG A 348 -22.93 -2.61 29.15
CA ARG A 348 -21.85 -3.16 29.98
C ARG A 348 -20.61 -2.27 30.05
N ALA A 349 -20.43 -1.37 29.08
CA ALA A 349 -19.29 -0.48 28.98
C ALA A 349 -19.59 0.92 29.52
N PHE A 350 -20.76 1.48 29.19
CA PHE A 350 -21.14 2.84 29.54
C PHE A 350 -22.65 3.10 29.45
N GLU A 351 -23.12 4.16 30.11
CA GLU A 351 -24.47 4.70 29.94
C GLU A 351 -24.51 5.68 28.75
N LYS A 352 -25.53 5.56 27.89
CA LYS A 352 -25.76 6.46 26.74
C LYS A 352 -26.55 7.70 27.19
N THR A 353 -26.28 8.87 26.60
CA THR A 353 -27.19 10.02 26.70
C THR A 353 -28.44 9.81 25.83
N ASP A 354 -29.50 10.59 26.05
CA ASP A 354 -30.70 10.58 25.20
C ASP A 354 -30.38 10.97 23.75
N ASP A 355 -29.35 11.80 23.58
CA ASP A 355 -28.87 12.30 22.30
C ASP A 355 -27.80 11.43 21.65
N PHE A 356 -27.48 10.25 22.21
CA PHE A 356 -26.43 9.37 21.70
C PHE A 356 -26.50 9.17 20.17
N ILE A 357 -25.33 9.21 19.52
CA ILE A 357 -25.16 9.04 18.07
C ILE A 357 -23.89 8.23 17.76
N VAL A 358 -23.87 7.56 16.61
CA VAL A 358 -22.66 6.99 16.02
C VAL A 358 -22.47 7.64 14.65
N TYR A 359 -21.28 8.14 14.35
CA TYR A 359 -20.99 8.77 13.06
C TYR A 359 -19.52 8.59 12.68
N ASN A 360 -19.20 8.85 11.42
CA ASN A 360 -17.83 8.83 10.89
C ASN A 360 -17.39 10.22 10.41
N CYS A 361 -16.07 10.40 10.36
CA CYS A 361 -15.42 11.62 9.87
C CYS A 361 -14.20 11.26 9.01
N GLU A 362 -14.02 11.95 7.90
CA GLU A 362 -12.77 11.89 7.14
C GLU A 362 -11.86 13.04 7.59
N ILE A 363 -10.61 12.75 7.95
CA ILE A 363 -9.65 13.70 8.56
C ILE A 363 -9.48 14.98 7.72
N ASP A 364 -9.46 14.86 6.40
CA ASP A 364 -9.11 15.94 5.49
C ASP A 364 -10.33 16.69 4.91
N THR A 365 -11.57 16.35 5.31
CA THR A 365 -12.78 16.94 4.74
C THR A 365 -13.79 17.40 5.79
N TRP A 366 -14.64 18.36 5.38
CA TRP A 366 -15.77 18.85 6.19
C TRP A 366 -16.99 17.90 6.13
N THR A 367 -16.80 16.63 5.73
CA THR A 367 -17.87 15.64 5.54
C THR A 367 -18.57 15.23 6.83
N ALA A 368 -17.96 15.51 7.99
CA ALA A 368 -18.54 15.24 9.31
C ALA A 368 -19.95 15.83 9.48
N GLU A 369 -20.24 17.01 8.92
CA GLU A 369 -21.56 17.64 8.99
C GLU A 369 -22.61 16.82 8.24
N ALA A 370 -22.33 16.43 6.99
CA ALA A 370 -23.25 15.65 6.17
C ALA A 370 -23.54 14.28 6.81
N MET A 371 -22.50 13.61 7.30
CA MET A 371 -22.64 12.32 7.99
C MET A 371 -23.44 12.41 9.27
N HIS A 372 -23.17 13.43 10.08
CA HIS A 372 -23.94 13.69 11.28
C HIS A 372 -25.42 13.96 10.96
N GLU A 373 -25.71 14.77 9.93
CA GLU A 373 -27.08 15.04 9.47
C GLU A 373 -27.80 13.75 9.02
N GLU A 374 -27.13 12.89 8.25
CA GLU A 374 -27.70 11.62 7.81
C GLU A 374 -28.01 10.69 9.00
N MET A 375 -27.09 10.57 9.95
CA MET A 375 -27.30 9.73 11.14
C MET A 375 -28.38 10.31 12.06
N MET A 376 -28.51 11.63 12.16
CA MET A 376 -29.61 12.28 12.86
C MET A 376 -30.96 12.05 12.17
N ALA A 377 -31.00 12.09 10.83
CA ALA A 377 -32.20 11.75 10.07
C ALA A 377 -32.58 10.27 10.27
N TYR A 378 -31.60 9.37 10.27
CA TYR A 378 -31.80 7.95 10.57
C TYR A 378 -32.37 7.74 11.98
N LYS A 379 -31.80 8.36 13.01
CA LYS A 379 -32.29 8.31 14.39
C LYS A 379 -33.75 8.79 14.50
N LYS A 380 -34.09 9.92 13.86
CA LYS A 380 -35.47 10.40 13.81
C LYS A 380 -36.42 9.40 13.14
N SER A 381 -35.97 8.72 12.08
CA SER A 381 -36.78 7.72 11.38
C SER A 381 -37.12 6.48 12.22
N LEU A 382 -36.26 6.14 13.20
CA LEU A 382 -36.49 5.04 14.13
C LEU A 382 -37.55 5.38 15.19
N ASN A 383 -37.59 6.63 15.64
CA ASN A 383 -38.55 7.11 16.64
C ASN A 383 -39.98 7.33 16.06
N LEU A 384 -40.13 7.26 14.74
CA LEU A 384 -41.41 7.39 14.03
C LEU A 384 -42.07 6.03 13.71
N LYS A 385 -41.39 4.92 14.00
CA LYS A 385 -41.90 3.55 13.90
C LYS A 385 -42.23 3.01 15.28
#